data_AF-A0A432K712-F1
#
_entry.id   AF-A0A432K712-F1
#
_cell.length_a   1.000
_cell.length_b   1.000
_cell.length_c   1.000
_cell.angle_alpha   90.00
_cell.angle_beta   90.00
_cell.angle_gamma   90.00
#
_symmetry.space_group_name_H-M   'P 1'
#
loop_
_entity.id
_entity.type
_entity.pdbx_description
1 polymer ?
#
loop_
_entity_poly.entity_id
_entity_poly.type
_entity_poly.pdbx_seq_one_letter_code
_entity_poly.pdbx_strand_id
1 'polypeptide(L)'
;MAWIITLLAVLLYLVYKFNNDYRENLKEKVTSKGGMHKKYKELVDYLISTDLSITKITKDSIVLSSKNMRFDIYLVSNNTEIYFKGYLVLIGEVKKKWVYHHNHTQKDIIKDINNFFDLELSKYRGSKDFDNF
;
A
#
# COMPACT_ATOMS: atom_id res chain seq x y z
N MET A 1 4.16 -27.54 27.20
CA MET A 1 2.82 -26.95 26.99
C MET A 1 2.76 -25.46 27.31
N ALA A 2 3.19 -24.98 28.49
CA ALA A 2 3.13 -23.55 28.85
C ALA A 2 3.94 -22.60 27.93
N TRP A 3 5.09 -23.06 27.40
CA TRP A 3 5.96 -22.27 26.52
C TRP A 3 5.30 -21.81 25.22
N ILE A 4 4.40 -22.63 24.66
CA ILE A 4 3.69 -22.30 23.41
C ILE A 4 2.70 -21.15 23.64
N ILE A 5 2.03 -21.13 24.79
CA ILE A 5 1.05 -20.10 25.16
C ILE A 5 1.76 -18.76 25.37
N THR A 6 2.92 -18.76 26.03
CA THR A 6 3.73 -17.54 26.22
C THR A 6 4.20 -16.96 24.88
N LEU A 7 4.63 -17.81 23.95
CA LEU A 7 5.09 -17.39 22.63
C LEU A 7 3.96 -16.76 21.80
N LEU A 8 2.75 -17.33 21.89
CA LEU A 8 1.55 -16.80 21.24
C LEU A 8 1.11 -15.45 21.83
N ALA A 9 1.23 -15.29 23.16
CA ALA A 9 0.92 -14.02 23.84
C ALA A 9 1.92 -12.90 23.46
N VAL A 10 3.21 -13.23 23.33
CA VAL A 10 4.22 -12.27 22.85
C VAL A 10 3.96 -11.86 21.41
N LEU A 11 3.58 -12.80 20.54
CA LEU A 11 3.18 -12.51 19.15
C LEU A 11 1.97 -11.58 19.07
N LEU A 12 0.92 -11.87 19.85
CA LEU A 12 -0.27 -11.00 19.94
C LEU A 12 0.06 -9.62 20.50
N TYR A 13 0.93 -9.54 21.51
CA TYR A 13 1.39 -8.29 22.09
C TYR A 13 2.20 -7.45 21.10
N LEU A 14 3.10 -8.08 20.33
CA LEU A 14 3.86 -7.39 19.29
C LEU A 14 2.93 -6.86 18.20
N VAL A 15 1.97 -7.66 17.71
CA VAL A 15 0.98 -7.21 16.72
C VAL A 15 0.13 -6.07 17.27
N TYR A 16 -0.33 -6.18 18.52
CA TYR A 16 -1.11 -5.13 19.17
C TYR A 16 -0.30 -3.83 19.33
N LYS A 17 0.94 -3.92 19.83
CA LYS A 17 1.84 -2.78 20.02
C LYS A 17 2.19 -2.13 18.68
N PHE A 18 2.54 -2.89 17.66
CA PHE A 18 2.76 -2.34 16.32
C PHE A 18 1.50 -1.62 15.82
N ASN A 19 0.33 -2.24 15.90
CA ASN A 19 -0.92 -1.64 15.40
C ASN A 19 -1.34 -0.39 16.20
N ASN A 20 -1.04 -0.33 17.50
CA ASN A 20 -1.37 0.81 18.36
C ASN A 20 -0.34 1.94 18.23
N ASP A 21 0.97 1.62 18.20
CA ASP A 21 2.04 2.59 17.93
C ASP A 21 1.86 3.21 16.53
N TYR A 22 1.43 2.45 15.52
CA TYR A 22 1.06 3.01 14.21
C TYR A 22 -0.14 3.96 14.31
N ARG A 23 -1.17 3.63 15.09
CA ARG A 23 -2.37 4.48 15.24
C ARG A 23 -2.12 5.76 16.03
N GLU A 24 -1.24 5.74 17.03
CA GLU A 24 -0.89 6.93 17.81
C GLU A 24 0.03 7.87 17.04
N ASN A 25 1.06 7.34 16.36
CA ASN A 25 1.97 8.14 15.53
C ASN A 25 1.28 8.81 14.31
N LEU A 26 0.13 8.29 13.89
CA LEU A 26 -0.70 8.90 12.85
C LEU A 26 -1.60 10.02 13.38
N LYS A 27 -2.05 9.97 14.64
CA LYS A 27 -2.93 11.02 15.20
C LYS A 27 -2.17 12.33 15.45
N GLU A 28 -0.91 12.27 15.87
CA GLU A 28 -0.15 13.49 16.21
C GLU A 28 0.38 14.28 14.99
N LYS A 29 0.55 13.67 13.81
CA LYS A 29 1.03 14.37 12.59
C LYS A 29 -0.09 14.89 11.66
N VAL A 30 -1.37 14.69 12.01
CA VAL A 30 -2.52 14.96 11.11
C VAL A 30 -3.25 16.27 11.42
N THR A 31 -2.80 17.08 12.38
CA THR A 31 -3.53 18.26 12.86
C THR A 31 -3.56 19.50 11.93
N SER A 32 -3.03 19.46 10.71
CA SER A 32 -3.31 20.55 9.73
C SER A 32 -3.44 20.17 8.25
N LYS A 33 -3.33 18.88 7.87
CA LYS A 33 -3.28 18.44 6.45
C LYS A 33 -4.28 17.34 6.07
N GLY A 34 -5.35 17.16 6.86
CA GLY A 34 -6.30 16.04 6.75
C GLY A 34 -7.17 15.96 5.49
N GLY A 35 -7.20 16.96 4.62
CA GLY A 35 -8.10 16.99 3.45
C GLY A 35 -7.82 15.88 2.43
N MET A 36 -6.56 15.69 2.05
CA MET A 36 -6.15 14.68 1.06
C MET A 36 -6.32 13.26 1.64
N HIS A 37 -5.92 13.05 2.91
CA HIS A 37 -6.11 11.77 3.60
C HIS A 37 -7.59 11.41 3.75
N LYS A 38 -8.46 12.37 4.09
CA LYS A 38 -9.91 12.15 4.15
C LYS A 38 -10.50 11.84 2.77
N LYS A 39 -10.05 12.55 1.72
CA LYS A 39 -10.51 12.34 0.35
C LYS A 39 -10.16 10.95 -0.17
N TYR A 40 -8.92 10.48 0.05
CA TYR A 40 -8.43 9.18 -0.44
C TYR A 40 -8.37 8.11 0.66
N LYS A 41 -9.24 8.22 1.67
CA LYS A 41 -9.20 7.34 2.84
C LYS A 41 -9.30 5.86 2.48
N GLU A 42 -10.23 5.49 1.59
CA GLU A 42 -10.46 4.09 1.22
C GLU A 42 -9.23 3.48 0.53
N LEU A 43 -8.62 4.22 -0.40
CA LEU A 43 -7.39 3.81 -1.06
C LEU A 43 -6.21 3.72 -0.08
N VAL A 44 -6.08 4.70 0.81
CA VAL A 44 -5.00 4.74 1.80
C VAL A 44 -5.14 3.61 2.82
N ASP A 45 -6.34 3.36 3.34
CA ASP A 45 -6.62 2.28 4.28
C ASP A 45 -6.35 0.91 3.63
N TYR A 46 -6.72 0.73 2.36
CA TYR A 46 -6.37 -0.45 1.58
C TYR A 46 -4.85 -0.63 1.48
N LEU A 47 -4.10 0.39 1.09
CA LEU A 47 -2.64 0.30 0.97
C LEU A 47 -1.96 0.05 2.33
N ILE A 48 -2.47 0.61 3.42
CA ILE A 48 -1.97 0.32 4.77
C ILE A 48 -2.21 -1.16 5.13
N SER A 49 -3.32 -1.75 4.69
CA SER A 49 -3.58 -3.18 4.91
C SER A 49 -2.56 -4.10 4.22
N THR A 50 -1.81 -3.59 3.23
CA THR A 50 -0.74 -4.32 2.52
C THR A 50 0.67 -4.02 3.06
N ASP A 51 0.80 -3.73 4.36
CA ASP A 51 2.07 -3.46 5.06
C ASP A 51 2.80 -2.17 4.62
N LEU A 52 2.06 -1.22 4.04
CA LEU A 52 2.60 0.12 3.75
C LEU A 52 2.31 1.06 4.92
N SER A 53 3.25 1.94 5.23
CA SER A 53 3.06 3.01 6.20
C SER A 53 3.05 4.36 5.51
N ILE A 54 2.20 5.28 5.98
CA ILE A 54 2.24 6.67 5.51
C ILE A 54 3.56 7.31 5.96
N THR A 55 4.35 7.79 5.02
CA THR A 55 5.61 8.49 5.30
C THR A 55 5.52 9.99 5.08
N LYS A 56 4.59 10.45 4.24
CA LYS A 56 4.38 11.88 3.98
C LYS A 56 2.92 12.18 3.63
N ILE A 57 2.37 13.23 4.23
CA ILE A 57 1.10 13.83 3.82
C ILE A 57 1.34 15.32 3.55
N THR A 58 0.92 15.77 2.37
CA THR A 58 0.83 17.19 2.01
C THR A 58 -0.60 17.51 1.55
N LYS A 59 -0.87 18.78 1.24
CA LYS A 59 -2.16 19.19 0.67
C LYS A 59 -2.47 18.47 -0.65
N ASP A 60 -1.43 18.17 -1.43
CA ASP A 60 -1.57 17.68 -2.81
C ASP A 60 -0.96 16.28 -2.98
N SER A 61 -0.48 15.65 -1.91
CA SER A 61 0.19 14.34 -2.01
C SER A 61 0.07 13.48 -0.76
N ILE A 62 0.00 12.16 -0.96
CA ILE A 62 0.21 11.16 0.09
C ILE A 62 1.28 10.19 -0.40
N VAL A 63 2.27 9.91 0.43
CA VAL A 63 3.29 8.89 0.17
C VAL A 63 3.14 7.79 1.20
N LEU A 64 3.03 6.57 0.71
CA LEU A 64 3.07 5.35 1.51
C LEU A 64 4.26 4.50 1.09
N SER A 65 4.97 3.91 2.04
CA SER A 65 6.08 3.02 1.73
C SER A 65 6.28 1.96 2.80
N SER A 66 6.85 0.84 2.37
CA SER A 66 7.43 -0.22 3.18
C SER A 66 8.90 -0.38 2.80
N LYS A 67 9.57 -1.42 3.31
CA LYS A 67 10.97 -1.72 2.96
C LYS A 67 11.16 -1.92 1.45
N ASN A 68 10.17 -2.52 0.78
CA ASN A 68 10.31 -3.00 -0.60
C ASN A 68 9.33 -2.35 -1.58
N MET A 69 8.39 -1.54 -1.10
CA MET A 69 7.33 -0.97 -1.94
C MET A 69 7.06 0.49 -1.56
N ARG A 70 6.63 1.26 -2.55
CA ARG A 70 6.30 2.67 -2.40
C ARG A 70 5.18 3.05 -3.35
N PHE A 71 4.21 3.77 -2.80
CA PHE A 71 3.11 4.41 -3.52
C PHE A 71 3.15 5.91 -3.27
N ASP A 72 3.20 6.69 -4.34
CA ASP A 72 3.04 8.14 -4.29
C ASP A 72 1.73 8.51 -4.98
N ILE A 73 0.82 9.12 -4.24
CA ILE A 73 -0.48 9.59 -4.70
C ILE A 73 -0.39 11.11 -4.79
N TYR A 74 -0.53 11.67 -5.99
CA TYR A 74 -0.51 13.12 -6.24
C TYR A 74 -1.85 13.59 -6.79
N LEU A 75 -2.29 14.75 -6.30
CA LEU A 75 -3.35 15.52 -6.91
C LEU A 75 -2.72 16.54 -7.86
N VAL A 76 -2.86 16.31 -9.16
CA VAL A 76 -2.32 17.20 -10.20
C VAL A 76 -3.49 17.79 -10.97
N SER A 77 -3.75 19.07 -10.72
CA SER A 77 -4.93 19.77 -11.24
C SER A 77 -6.23 19.04 -10.88
N ASN A 78 -6.89 18.38 -11.84
CA ASN A 78 -8.12 17.61 -11.64
C ASN A 78 -7.91 16.08 -11.71
N ASN A 79 -6.66 15.63 -11.78
CA ASN A 79 -6.32 14.22 -11.91
C ASN A 79 -5.67 13.69 -10.63
N THR A 80 -5.91 12.41 -10.36
CA THR A 80 -5.17 11.65 -9.37
C THR A 80 -4.09 10.87 -10.11
N GLU A 81 -2.83 11.17 -9.82
CA GLU A 81 -1.71 10.37 -10.32
C GLU A 81 -1.20 9.45 -9.21
N ILE A 82 -1.02 8.17 -9.53
CA ILE A 82 -0.49 7.18 -8.61
C ILE A 82 0.77 6.58 -9.21
N TYR A 83 1.85 6.62 -8.46
CA TYR A 83 3.13 6.04 -8.83
C TYR A 83 3.44 4.89 -7.88
N PHE A 84 3.58 3.69 -8.43
CA PHE A 84 4.09 2.53 -7.74
C PHE A 84 5.54 2.27 -8.13
N LYS A 85 6.36 1.99 -7.12
CA LYS A 85 7.68 1.40 -7.26
C LYS A 85 7.83 0.32 -6.21
N GLY A 86 8.18 -0.89 -6.60
CA GLY A 86 8.43 -1.95 -5.65
C GLY A 86 9.33 -3.06 -6.18
N TYR A 87 9.80 -3.89 -5.28
CA TYR A 87 10.53 -5.11 -5.59
C TYR A 87 9.69 -6.32 -5.22
N LEU A 88 9.29 -7.12 -6.21
CA LEU A 88 8.56 -8.36 -6.02
C LEU A 88 9.54 -9.52 -6.12
N VAL A 89 9.59 -10.38 -5.09
CA VAL A 89 10.62 -11.45 -4.94
C VAL A 89 10.79 -12.34 -6.18
N LEU A 90 9.74 -12.52 -6.97
CA LEU A 90 9.72 -13.40 -8.15
C LEU A 90 9.79 -12.66 -9.49
N ILE A 91 9.59 -11.34 -9.52
CA ILE A 91 9.48 -10.54 -10.75
C ILE A 91 10.61 -9.50 -10.84
N GLY A 92 11.19 -9.09 -9.72
CA GLY A 92 12.20 -8.04 -9.64
C GLY A 92 11.61 -6.66 -9.40
N GLU A 93 12.31 -5.62 -9.88
CA GLU A 93 11.85 -4.24 -9.75
C GLU A 93 10.69 -3.95 -10.69
N VAL A 94 9.58 -3.49 -10.13
CA VAL A 94 8.36 -3.14 -10.84
C VAL A 94 8.04 -1.67 -10.62
N LYS A 95 7.72 -0.98 -11.72
CA LYS A 95 7.28 0.42 -11.71
C LYS A 95 6.01 0.56 -12.51
N LYS A 96 5.06 1.33 -11.99
CA LYS A 96 3.81 1.63 -12.70
C LYS A 96 3.31 3.03 -12.34
N LYS A 97 2.84 3.76 -13.36
CA LYS A 97 2.12 5.02 -13.20
C LYS A 97 0.68 4.80 -13.64
N TRP A 98 -0.27 5.28 -12.84
CA TRP A 98 -1.67 5.42 -13.22
C TRP A 98 -2.08 6.89 -13.16
N VAL A 99 -2.97 7.29 -14.05
CA VAL A 99 -3.55 8.64 -14.09
C VAL A 99 -5.06 8.47 -14.19
N TYR A 100 -5.76 9.00 -13.20
CA TYR A 100 -7.22 8.90 -13.10
C TYR A 100 -7.84 10.29 -13.13
N HIS A 101 -8.86 10.45 -13.97
CA HIS A 101 -9.69 11.65 -13.98
C HIS A 101 -10.63 11.68 -12.76
N HIS A 102 -11.17 12.87 -12.46
CA HIS A 102 -12.03 13.15 -11.30
C HIS A 102 -13.26 12.23 -11.10
N ASN A 103 -13.67 11.48 -12.13
CA ASN A 103 -14.82 10.58 -12.12
C ASN A 103 -14.49 9.15 -11.66
N HIS A 104 -13.22 8.79 -11.50
CA HIS A 104 -12.84 7.46 -11.03
C HIS A 104 -13.05 7.33 -9.53
N THR A 105 -13.74 6.25 -9.13
CA THR A 105 -13.92 5.97 -7.70
C THR A 105 -12.65 5.34 -7.12
N GLN A 106 -12.47 5.43 -5.80
CA GLN A 106 -11.35 4.78 -5.13
C GLN A 106 -11.39 3.25 -5.29
N LYS A 107 -12.59 2.66 -5.37
CA LYS A 107 -12.77 1.23 -5.63
C LYS A 107 -12.26 0.83 -7.00
N ASP A 108 -12.50 1.64 -8.03
CA ASP A 108 -11.99 1.37 -9.38
C ASP A 108 -10.47 1.41 -9.40
N ILE A 109 -9.88 2.41 -8.73
CA ILE A 109 -8.42 2.51 -8.57
C ILE A 109 -7.85 1.27 -7.89
N ILE A 110 -8.46 0.82 -6.78
CA ILE A 110 -8.03 -0.39 -6.07
C ILE A 110 -8.13 -1.62 -6.97
N LYS A 111 -9.23 -1.75 -7.73
CA LYS A 111 -9.42 -2.83 -8.69
C LYS A 111 -8.33 -2.84 -9.75
N ASP A 112 -7.96 -1.68 -10.30
CA ASP A 112 -6.91 -1.57 -11.31
C ASP A 112 -5.52 -1.91 -10.75
N ILE A 113 -5.26 -1.55 -9.48
CA ILE A 113 -4.03 -1.95 -8.77
C ILE A 113 -3.98 -3.47 -8.59
N ASN A 114 -5.07 -4.10 -8.13
CA ASN A 114 -5.14 -5.56 -7.97
C ASN A 114 -4.95 -6.28 -9.30
N ASN A 115 -5.67 -5.86 -10.34
CA ASN A 115 -5.55 -6.42 -11.69
C ASN A 115 -4.11 -6.35 -12.20
N PHE A 116 -3.40 -5.24 -11.94
CA PHE A 116 -2.00 -5.12 -12.29
C PHE A 116 -1.13 -6.17 -11.59
N PHE A 117 -1.25 -6.33 -10.28
CA PHE A 117 -0.48 -7.35 -9.55
C PHE A 117 -0.82 -8.78 -9.99
N ASP A 118 -2.09 -9.08 -10.25
CA ASP A 118 -2.52 -10.39 -10.77
C ASP A 118 -1.92 -10.68 -12.16
N LEU A 119 -1.88 -9.66 -13.03
CA LEU A 119 -1.24 -9.78 -14.34
C LEU A 119 0.27 -9.97 -14.23
N GLU A 120 0.95 -9.23 -13.35
CA GLU A 120 2.40 -9.39 -13.15
C GLU A 120 2.74 -10.77 -12.56
N LEU A 121 1.92 -11.28 -11.64
CA LEU A 121 2.07 -12.64 -11.09
C LEU A 121 1.79 -13.73 -12.14
N SER A 122 0.79 -13.53 -13.02
CA SER A 122 0.46 -14.52 -14.05
C SER A 122 1.53 -14.62 -15.14
N LYS A 123 2.15 -13.50 -15.54
CA LYS A 123 3.31 -13.50 -16.45
C LYS A 123 4.45 -14.38 -15.92
N TYR A 124 4.76 -14.27 -14.63
CA TYR A 124 5.77 -15.10 -13.99
C TYR A 124 5.39 -16.60 -13.93
N ARG A 125 4.11 -16.92 -13.67
CA ARG A 125 3.65 -18.32 -13.68
C ARG A 125 3.75 -18.91 -15.09
N GLY A 126 3.28 -18.18 -16.10
CA GLY A 126 3.33 -18.63 -17.49
C GLY A 126 4.76 -18.77 -18.02
N SER A 127 5.71 -17.94 -17.61
CA SER A 127 7.11 -18.08 -18.03
C SER A 127 7.75 -19.38 -17.53
N LYS A 128 7.37 -19.87 -16.34
CA LYS A 128 7.88 -21.14 -15.79
C LYS A 128 7.40 -22.38 -16.54
N ASP A 129 6.25 -22.30 -17.21
CA ASP A 129 5.74 -23.42 -17.99
C ASP A 129 6.51 -23.60 -19.33
N PHE A 130 7.26 -22.58 -19.76
CA PHE A 130 8.15 -22.66 -20.94
C PHE A 130 9.57 -23.15 -20.60
N ASP A 131 9.99 -23.09 -19.34
CA ASP A 131 11.34 -23.51 -18.91
C ASP A 131 11.45 -25.02 -18.63
N ASN A 132 10.37 -25.79 -18.85
CA ASN A 132 10.29 -27.24 -18.60
C ASN A 132 10.20 -28.11 -19.88
N PHE A 133 10.62 -27.61 -21.05
CA PHE A 133 10.70 -28.37 -22.30
C PHE A 133 12.14 -28.48 -22.81
#